data_AF-A0A968IZB3-F1
#
_entry.id   AF-A0A968IZB3-F1
#
_cell.length_a   1.000
_cell.length_b   1.000
_cell.length_c   1.000
_cell.angle_alpha   90.00
_cell.angle_beta   90.00
_cell.angle_gamma   90.00
#
_symmetry.space_group_name_H-M   'P 1'
#
loop_
_entity.id
_entity.type
_entity.pdbx_description
1 polymer ?
#
loop_
_entity_poly.entity_id
_entity_poly.type
_entity_poly.pdbx_seq_one_letter_code
_entity_poly.pdbx_strand_id
1 'polypeptide(L)'
;MEPPKVKIQVNRAAVEAALQKLETAVQSAIAEGIQGGVYHLPTSEHNALWVASDLLQKSGKYPQYRFRFYPQGMGEGTNTCAVTFTPPHSGT
;
A
#
# COMPACT_ATOMS: atom_id res chain seq x y z
N MET A 1 -33.43 3.84 0.18
CA MET A 1 -32.42 3.33 -0.77
C MET A 1 -31.13 3.18 0.01
N GLU A 2 -30.84 1.97 0.50
CA GLU A 2 -29.55 1.69 1.15
C GLU A 2 -28.47 1.62 0.05
N PRO A 3 -27.29 2.21 0.25
CA PRO A 3 -26.21 2.09 -0.72
C PRO A 3 -25.83 0.61 -0.87
N PRO A 4 -25.55 0.12 -2.09
CA PRO A 4 -25.18 -1.27 -2.29
C PRO A 4 -23.95 -1.58 -1.42
N LYS A 5 -24.07 -2.61 -0.56
CA LYS A 5 -22.94 -3.17 0.18
C LYS A 5 -22.04 -3.84 -0.84
N VAL A 6 -21.11 -3.08 -1.42
CA VAL A 6 -20.07 -3.60 -2.30
C VAL A 6 -19.23 -4.57 -1.47
N LYS A 7 -19.50 -5.87 -1.59
CA LYS A 7 -18.64 -6.90 -1.04
C LYS A 7 -17.38 -6.91 -1.89
N ILE A 8 -16.31 -6.31 -1.39
CA ILE A 8 -15.01 -6.32 -2.03
C ILE A 8 -14.53 -7.78 -1.97
N GLN A 9 -14.66 -8.51 -3.08
CA GLN A 9 -14.02 -9.82 -3.22
C GLN A 9 -12.54 -9.60 -3.44
N VAL A 10 -11.74 -10.01 -2.48
CA VAL A 10 -10.28 -9.95 -2.57
C VAL A 10 -9.73 -11.37 -2.55
N ASN A 11 -8.93 -11.71 -3.56
CA ASN A 11 -8.23 -12.98 -3.60
C ASN A 11 -7.16 -12.97 -2.50
N ARG A 12 -7.27 -13.90 -1.54
CA ARG A 12 -6.31 -14.05 -0.44
C ARG A 12 -4.87 -14.18 -0.95
N ALA A 13 -4.63 -14.98 -1.98
CA ALA A 13 -3.29 -15.16 -2.54
C ALA A 13 -2.72 -13.84 -3.12
N ALA A 14 -3.59 -13.02 -3.71
CA ALA A 14 -3.19 -11.69 -4.19
C ALA A 14 -2.85 -10.75 -3.03
N VAL A 15 -3.62 -10.79 -1.93
CA VAL A 15 -3.30 -10.02 -0.71
C VAL A 15 -1.96 -10.45 -0.12
N GLU A 16 -1.73 -11.75 0.03
CA GLU A 16 -0.47 -12.27 0.58
C GLU A 16 0.72 -11.87 -0.29
N ALA A 17 0.58 -11.98 -1.62
CA ALA A 17 1.61 -11.52 -2.55
C ALA A 17 1.85 -10.01 -2.48
N ALA A 18 0.78 -9.19 -2.45
CA ALA A 18 0.89 -7.74 -2.34
C ALA A 18 1.53 -7.32 -1.00
N LEU A 19 1.18 -8.00 0.09
CA LEU A 19 1.75 -7.77 1.42
C LEU A 19 3.25 -8.09 1.43
N GLN A 20 3.65 -9.27 0.96
CA GLN A 20 5.07 -9.66 0.89
C GLN A 20 5.90 -8.67 0.05
N LYS A 21 5.38 -8.25 -1.10
CA LYS A 21 6.06 -7.27 -1.95
C LYS A 21 6.17 -5.90 -1.27
N LEU A 22 5.08 -5.41 -0.66
CA LEU A 22 5.07 -4.15 0.06
C LEU A 22 6.04 -4.16 1.25
N GLU A 23 6.05 -5.24 2.03
CA GLU A 23 6.98 -5.43 3.15
C GLU A 23 8.44 -5.43 2.66
N THR A 24 8.71 -6.13 1.57
CA THR A 24 10.06 -6.17 0.98
C THR A 24 10.50 -4.78 0.55
N ALA A 25 9.64 -4.03 -0.14
CA ALA A 25 9.93 -2.66 -0.57
C ALA A 25 10.24 -1.73 0.62
N VAL A 26 9.48 -1.84 1.71
CA VAL A 26 9.71 -1.07 2.93
C VAL A 26 11.04 -1.48 3.60
N GLN A 27 11.34 -2.78 3.67
CA GLN A 27 12.60 -3.26 4.25
C GLN A 27 13.81 -2.80 3.45
N SER A 28 13.75 -2.90 2.12
CA SER A 28 14.81 -2.37 1.24
C SER A 28 15.01 -0.88 1.44
N ALA A 29 13.92 -0.10 1.44
CA ALA A 29 14.00 1.34 1.70
C ALA A 29 14.66 1.66 3.05
N ILE A 30 14.26 0.95 4.13
CA ILE A 30 14.87 1.11 5.45
C ILE A 30 16.37 0.76 5.42
N ALA A 31 16.75 -0.33 4.76
CA ALA A 31 18.14 -0.78 4.65
C ALA A 31 19.01 0.23 3.87
N GLU A 32 18.42 0.93 2.90
CA GLU A 32 19.06 1.98 2.11
C GLU A 32 19.04 3.36 2.79
N GLY A 33 18.45 3.47 3.99
CA GLY A 33 18.30 4.75 4.70
C GLY A 33 17.25 5.68 4.07
N ILE A 34 16.41 5.16 3.16
CA ILE A 34 15.31 5.88 2.54
C ILE A 34 14.20 6.04 3.57
N GLN A 35 13.97 7.29 3.96
CA GLN A 35 12.98 7.61 4.97
C GLN A 35 11.55 7.49 4.47
N GLY A 36 11.27 7.42 3.17
CA GLY A 36 9.90 7.23 2.69
C GLY A 36 9.86 7.01 1.19
N GLY A 37 8.77 6.44 0.70
CA GLY A 37 8.69 6.07 -0.71
C GLY A 37 7.28 5.81 -1.19
N VAL A 38 7.18 5.55 -2.49
CA VAL A 38 5.95 5.20 -3.18
C VAL A 38 6.13 3.83 -3.81
N TYR A 39 5.28 2.89 -3.42
CA TYR A 39 5.22 1.55 -4.00
C TYR A 39 4.04 1.45 -4.96
N HIS A 40 4.27 0.93 -6.17
CA HIS A 40 3.26 0.81 -7.21
C HIS A 40 2.96 -0.65 -7.55
N LEU A 41 1.69 -0.95 -7.81
CA LEU A 41 1.23 -2.20 -8.45
C LEU A 41 0.28 -1.89 -9.61
N PRO A 42 0.04 -2.82 -10.54
CA PRO A 42 -0.98 -2.65 -11.57
C PRO A 42 -2.36 -2.35 -10.95
N THR A 43 -3.20 -1.55 -11.63
CA THR A 43 -4.56 -1.21 -11.13
C THR A 43 -5.43 -2.45 -10.93
N SER A 44 -5.16 -3.56 -11.62
CA SER A 44 -5.84 -4.84 -11.39
C SER A 44 -5.63 -5.41 -9.98
N GLU A 45 -4.55 -5.03 -9.29
CA GLU A 45 -4.22 -5.44 -7.93
C GLU A 45 -4.71 -4.42 -6.86
N HIS A 46 -5.47 -3.40 -7.26
CA HIS A 46 -6.00 -2.33 -6.39
C HIS A 46 -6.54 -2.85 -5.05
N ASN A 47 -7.47 -3.81 -5.09
CA ASN A 47 -8.11 -4.33 -3.88
C ASN A 47 -7.12 -5.06 -2.98
N ALA A 48 -6.18 -5.80 -3.59
CA ALA A 48 -5.17 -6.56 -2.86
C ALA A 48 -4.18 -5.61 -2.17
N LEU A 49 -3.72 -4.58 -2.88
CA LEU A 49 -2.80 -3.59 -2.33
C LEU A 49 -3.44 -2.75 -1.22
N TRP A 50 -4.71 -2.36 -1.38
CA TRP A 50 -5.45 -1.65 -0.36
C TRP A 50 -5.53 -2.46 0.94
N VAL A 51 -5.97 -3.72 0.86
CA VAL A 51 -6.05 -4.61 2.03
C VAL A 51 -4.66 -4.88 2.61
N ALA A 52 -3.66 -5.14 1.77
CA ALA A 52 -2.29 -5.37 2.23
C ALA A 52 -1.73 -4.17 3.00
N SER A 53 -1.99 -2.94 2.54
CA SER A 53 -1.56 -1.72 3.22
C SER A 53 -2.21 -1.54 4.60
N ASP A 54 -3.52 -1.84 4.71
CA ASP A 54 -4.26 -1.79 5.96
C ASP A 54 -3.78 -2.87 6.95
N LEU A 55 -3.58 -4.09 6.48
CA LEU A 55 -3.01 -5.18 7.28
C LEU A 55 -1.61 -4.83 7.77
N LEU A 56 -0.77 -4.25 6.91
CA LEU A 56 0.58 -3.87 7.28
C LEU A 56 0.58 -2.76 8.33
N GLN A 57 -0.28 -1.75 8.17
CA GLN A 57 -0.45 -0.68 9.16
C GLN A 57 -0.92 -1.22 10.52
N LYS A 58 -1.87 -2.17 10.52
CA LYS A 58 -2.42 -2.79 11.74
C LYS A 58 -1.46 -3.78 12.40
N SER A 59 -0.54 -4.38 11.64
CA SER A 59 0.44 -5.32 12.17
C SER A 59 1.37 -4.69 13.22
N GLY A 60 1.53 -3.36 13.18
CA GLY A 60 2.46 -2.65 14.05
C GLY A 60 3.94 -2.93 13.75
N LYS A 61 4.26 -3.67 12.69
CA LYS A 61 5.65 -4.01 12.31
C LYS A 61 6.49 -2.78 11.95
N TYR A 62 5.84 -1.74 11.42
CA TYR A 62 6.46 -0.49 10.99
C TYR A 62 5.77 0.70 11.67
N PRO A 63 5.86 0.82 13.01
CA PRO A 63 5.06 1.79 13.77
C PRO A 63 5.45 3.24 13.49
N GLN A 64 6.68 3.45 13.02
CA GLN A 64 7.22 4.75 12.61
C GLN A 64 6.78 5.19 11.21
N TYR A 65 6.07 4.35 10.45
CA TYR A 65 5.62 4.64 9.09
C TYR A 65 4.09 4.71 9.02
N ARG A 66 3.60 5.65 8.21
CA ARG A 66 2.20 5.72 7.81
C ARG A 66 2.07 5.22 6.38
N PHE A 67 1.18 4.25 6.20
CA PHE A 67 0.84 3.71 4.88
C PHE A 67 -0.42 4.40 4.36
N ARG A 68 -0.33 5.03 3.19
CA ARG A 68 -1.47 5.66 2.53
C ARG A 68 -1.67 5.06 1.15
N PHE A 69 -2.84 4.48 0.95
CA PHE A 69 -3.24 3.89 -0.32
C PHE A 69 -3.80 4.94 -1.28
N TYR A 70 -3.50 4.77 -2.56
CA TYR A 70 -3.99 5.56 -3.67
C TYR A 70 -4.54 4.61 -4.76
N PRO A 71 -5.84 4.72 -5.10
CA PRO A 71 -6.47 3.83 -6.08
C PRO A 71 -5.96 4.08 -7.51
N GLN A 72 -5.37 5.25 -7.76
CA GLN A 72 -4.63 5.59 -8.97
C GLN A 72 -3.20 5.94 -8.59
N GLY A 73 -2.24 5.50 -9.39
CA GLY A 73 -0.82 5.75 -9.19
C GLY A 73 -0.48 7.23 -9.19
N MET A 74 0.67 7.58 -8.62
CA MET A 74 1.17 8.96 -8.60
C MET A 74 1.93 9.25 -9.89
N GLY A 75 1.19 9.47 -10.98
CA GLY A 75 1.72 9.84 -12.29
C GLY A 75 0.63 9.92 -13.35
N GLU A 76 0.70 10.92 -14.23
CA GLU A 76 -0.28 11.11 -15.31
C GLU A 76 -0.29 9.88 -16.25
N GLY A 77 -1.47 9.30 -16.50
CA GLY A 77 -1.60 8.12 -17.38
C GLY A 77 -1.13 6.78 -16.81
N THR A 78 -0.91 6.68 -15.49
CA THR A 78 -0.45 5.42 -14.88
C THR A 78 -1.59 4.42 -14.68
N ASN A 79 -1.49 3.24 -15.31
CA ASN A 79 -2.37 2.08 -15.06
C ASN A 79 -1.97 1.31 -13.79
N THR A 80 -1.64 2.05 -12.73
CA THR A 80 -1.17 1.53 -11.46
C THR A 80 -2.04 2.03 -10.31
N CYS A 81 -1.95 1.34 -9.18
CA CYS A 81 -2.35 1.82 -7.86
C CYS A 81 -1.08 1.96 -7.01
N ALA A 82 -1.14 2.75 -5.94
CA ALA A 82 0.05 3.04 -5.14
C ALA A 82 -0.19 3.00 -3.64
N VAL A 83 0.87 2.74 -2.89
CA VAL A 83 0.94 2.95 -1.44
C VAL A 83 2.16 3.80 -1.15
N THR A 84 1.97 4.92 -0.47
CA THR A 84 3.09 5.67 0.10
C THR A 84 3.37 5.17 1.51
N PHE A 85 4.64 5.06 1.87
CA PHE A 85 5.07 4.83 3.24
C PHE A 85 5.97 5.99 3.67
N THR A 86 5.54 6.77 4.65
CA THR A 86 6.28 7.95 5.11
C THR A 86 6.23 8.09 6.63
N PRO A 87 7.29 8.59 7.27
CA PRO A 87 7.32 8.94 8.67
C PRO A 87 6.31 10.04 8.96
N PRO A 88 5.69 10.06 10.15
CA PRO A 88 4.73 11.08 10.53
C PRO A 88 5.32 12.50 10.59
N HIS A 89 6.66 12.65 10.57
CA HIS A 89 7.36 13.93 10.65
C HIS A 89 8.10 14.34 9.37
N SER A 90 7.90 13.65 8.24
CA SER A 90 8.57 13.99 6.96
C SER A 90 7.96 15.19 6.23
N GLY A 91 7.41 16.16 6.97
CA GLY A 91 7.05 17.48 6.46
C GLY A 91 8.04 18.49 7.01
N THR A 92 9.03 18.86 6.18
CA THR A 92 9.82 20.08 6.36
C THR A 92 9.32 21.09 5.34
#